data_AF-A0AAX2MC58-F1
#
_entry.id   AF-A0AAX2MC58-F1
#
_cell.length_a   1.000
_cell.length_b   1.000
_cell.length_c   1.000
_cell.angle_alpha   90.00
_cell.angle_beta   90.00
_cell.angle_gamma   90.00
#
_symmetry.space_group_name_H-M   'P 1'
#
loop_
_entity.id
_entity.type
_entity.pdbx_description
1 polymer ?
#
loop_
_entity_poly.entity_id
_entity_poly.type
_entity_poly.pdbx_seq_one_letter_code
_entity_poly.pdbx_strand_id
1 'polypeptide(L)'
;MHSSERLTFLMLFCMSARIPSSLNWLINKRARLLSDLQQLEKSLPRQLQSLEADVQKAEQALEMARHRFLTIPEQLTRGIESTRASLAAIDTTIRLHEVRIDPEIIPPIRSHSKNRFTRYGGLTRMVINILHEAQAIPMTTDQISILVGRIMGVDVDGDGFSECKLSVRYRLKDLCKAKRVHRVKPGLWILPGYLRDPSS
;
A
#
# COMPACT_ATOMS: atom_id res chain seq x y z
N MET A 1 16.39 12.23 52.31
CA MET A 1 16.11 12.95 53.58
C MET A 1 14.95 13.91 53.35
N HIS A 2 13.96 13.84 54.24
CA HIS A 2 12.90 14.82 54.54
C HIS A 2 11.89 15.24 53.46
N SER A 3 10.84 14.43 53.24
CA SER A 3 9.50 14.94 52.84
C SER A 3 8.35 13.94 53.03
N SER A 4 8.49 12.94 53.91
CA SER A 4 7.44 11.92 54.15
C SER A 4 6.55 12.20 55.37
N GLU A 5 6.76 13.30 56.10
CA GLU A 5 6.07 13.57 57.37
C GLU A 5 4.98 14.67 57.30
N ARG A 6 4.77 15.30 56.14
CA ARG A 6 3.78 16.40 56.02
C ARG A 6 2.36 15.97 55.64
N LEU A 7 2.14 14.71 55.27
CA LEU A 7 0.82 14.21 54.87
C LEU A 7 0.07 13.45 55.97
N THR A 8 0.76 13.06 57.04
CA THR A 8 0.14 12.42 58.22
C THR A 8 -0.50 13.45 59.17
N PHE A 9 -0.17 14.75 59.03
CA PHE A 9 -0.62 15.79 59.96
C PHE A 9 -2.03 16.35 59.68
N LEU A 10 -2.69 15.95 58.59
CA LEU A 10 -4.05 16.39 58.25
C LEU A 10 -5.13 15.31 58.41
N MET A 11 -4.81 14.15 58.99
CA MET A 11 -5.81 13.09 59.25
C MET A 11 -6.33 13.05 60.70
N LEU A 12 -5.87 13.95 61.59
CA LEU A 12 -6.17 13.86 63.03
C LEU A 12 -6.93 15.06 63.61
N PHE A 13 -7.51 15.94 62.78
CA PHE A 13 -8.40 17.01 63.23
C PHE A 13 -9.65 17.09 62.33
N CYS A 14 -10.71 16.36 62.70
CA CYS A 14 -12.11 16.79 62.57
C CYS A 14 -13.05 15.60 62.83
N MET A 15 -13.48 15.43 64.08
CA MET A 15 -14.81 14.89 64.31
C MET A 15 -15.84 15.96 63.87
N SER A 16 -16.68 15.61 62.90
CA SER A 16 -17.99 16.23 62.59
C SER A 16 -18.08 17.69 62.10
N ALA A 17 -17.11 18.21 61.35
CA ALA A 17 -17.40 19.35 60.46
C ALA A 17 -17.96 18.80 59.13
N ARG A 18 -19.28 18.90 58.90
CA ARG A 18 -19.87 18.57 57.59
C ARG A 18 -19.26 19.50 56.54
N ILE A 19 -18.44 18.93 55.66
CA ILE A 19 -17.89 19.63 54.52
C ILE A 19 -19.07 20.15 53.65
N PRO A 20 -19.13 21.45 53.33
CA PRO A 20 -20.15 21.98 52.44
C PRO A 20 -20.12 21.26 51.09
N SER A 21 -21.29 21.01 50.49
CA SER A 21 -21.42 20.27 49.22
C SER A 21 -20.59 20.88 48.09
N SER A 22 -20.46 22.21 48.06
CA SER A 22 -19.63 22.96 47.10
C SER A 22 -18.13 22.64 47.24
N LEU A 23 -17.61 22.50 48.46
CA LEU A 23 -16.22 22.15 48.70
C LEU A 23 -15.94 20.69 48.30
N ASN A 24 -16.86 19.78 48.61
CA ASN A 24 -16.75 18.38 48.17
C ASN A 24 -16.75 18.26 46.63
N TRP A 25 -17.56 19.06 45.95
CA TRP A 25 -17.55 19.13 44.48
C TRP A 25 -16.20 19.60 43.93
N LEU A 26 -15.61 20.65 44.52
CA LEU A 26 -14.29 21.16 44.11
C LEU A 26 -13.18 20.13 44.29
N ILE A 27 -13.19 19.40 45.42
CA ILE A 27 -12.22 18.32 45.70
C ILE A 27 -12.34 17.22 44.63
N ASN A 28 -13.56 16.77 44.34
CA ASN A 28 -13.80 15.74 43.32
C ASN A 28 -13.41 16.22 41.91
N LYS A 29 -13.70 17.49 41.57
CA LYS A 29 -13.30 18.07 40.27
C LYS A 29 -11.78 18.15 40.16
N ARG A 30 -11.08 18.58 41.21
CA ARG A 30 -9.61 18.59 41.26
C ARG A 30 -9.03 17.19 41.07
N ALA A 31 -9.57 16.18 41.77
CA ALA A 31 -9.12 14.80 41.64
C ALA A 31 -9.28 14.26 40.20
N ARG A 32 -10.40 14.56 39.54
CA ARG A 32 -10.61 14.22 38.12
C ARG A 32 -9.60 14.91 37.21
N LEU A 33 -9.44 16.22 37.35
CA LEU A 33 -8.47 16.98 36.55
C LEU A 33 -7.03 16.48 36.75
N LEU A 34 -6.67 16.08 37.97
CA LEU A 34 -5.35 15.50 38.25
C LEU A 34 -5.18 14.13 37.57
N SER A 35 -6.22 13.29 37.59
CA SER A 35 -6.21 12.02 36.85
C SER A 35 -6.08 12.25 35.34
N ASP A 36 -6.84 13.19 34.77
CA ASP A 36 -6.79 13.53 33.34
C ASP A 36 -5.38 14.03 32.97
N LEU A 37 -4.79 14.90 33.80
CA LEU A 37 -3.43 15.39 33.63
C LEU A 37 -2.41 14.24 33.65
N GLN A 38 -2.50 13.34 34.62
CA GLN A 38 -1.62 12.16 34.69
C GLN A 38 -1.77 11.23 33.49
N GLN A 39 -2.98 11.09 32.94
CA GLN A 39 -3.19 10.30 31.73
C GLN A 39 -2.53 10.95 30.52
N LEU A 40 -2.67 12.27 30.38
CA LEU A 40 -2.04 13.03 29.31
C LEU A 40 -0.51 12.94 29.40
N GLU A 41 0.06 13.17 30.58
CA GLU A 41 1.51 13.03 30.84
C GLU A 41 2.03 11.64 30.49
N LYS A 42 1.25 10.58 30.78
CA LYS A 42 1.61 9.21 30.41
C LYS A 42 1.51 8.93 28.91
N SER A 43 0.55 9.55 28.22
CA SER A 43 0.32 9.32 26.79
C SER A 43 1.27 10.13 25.89
N LEU A 44 1.69 11.32 26.32
CA LEU A 44 2.55 12.24 25.56
C LEU A 44 3.84 11.57 25.05
N PRO A 45 4.67 10.89 25.87
CA PRO A 45 5.91 10.29 25.38
C PRO A 45 5.67 9.20 24.33
N ARG A 46 4.57 8.45 24.44
CA ARG A 46 4.20 7.43 23.45
C ARG A 46 3.83 8.06 22.11
N GLN A 47 3.08 9.16 22.14
CA GLN A 47 2.73 9.89 20.92
C GLN A 47 3.97 10.50 20.27
N LEU A 48 4.86 11.10 21.05
CA LEU A 48 6.12 11.65 20.54
C LEU A 48 6.99 10.58 19.89
N GLN A 49 7.18 9.43 20.54
CA GLN A 49 7.92 8.30 19.95
C GLN A 49 7.29 7.79 18.65
N SER A 50 5.96 7.70 18.59
CA SER A 50 5.28 7.28 17.36
C SER A 50 5.50 8.28 16.23
N LEU A 51 5.38 9.58 16.52
CA LEU A 51 5.59 10.63 15.53
C LEU A 51 7.03 10.66 15.04
N GLU A 52 8.01 10.50 15.95
CA GLU A 52 9.43 10.42 15.60
C GLU A 52 9.72 9.23 14.67
N ALA A 53 9.15 8.06 14.98
CA ALA A 53 9.29 6.88 14.14
C ALA A 53 8.68 7.09 12.75
N ASP A 54 7.56 7.80 12.65
CA ASP A 54 6.92 8.09 11.37
C ASP A 54 7.69 9.13 10.55
N VAL A 55 8.28 10.14 11.21
CA VAL A 55 9.22 11.08 10.56
C VAL A 55 10.43 10.35 10.00
N GLN A 56 11.06 9.46 10.78
CA GLN A 56 12.21 8.68 10.32
C GLN A 56 11.88 7.81 9.09
N LYS A 57 10.71 7.15 9.08
CA LYS A 57 10.24 6.39 7.91
C LYS A 57 10.06 7.27 6.68
N ALA A 58 9.49 8.46 6.86
CA ALA A 58 9.27 9.40 5.77
C ALA A 58 10.60 9.93 5.20
N GLU A 59 11.57 10.23 6.05
CA GLU A 59 12.92 10.65 5.64
C GLU A 59 13.64 9.55 4.85
N GLN A 60 13.59 8.31 5.32
CA GLN A 60 14.15 7.15 4.60
C GLN A 60 13.50 6.99 3.22
N ALA A 61 12.17 7.11 3.14
CA ALA A 61 11.46 7.01 1.87
C ALA A 61 11.86 8.14 0.90
N LEU A 62 12.05 9.36 1.43
CA LEU A 62 12.52 10.51 0.65
C LEU A 62 13.94 10.27 0.11
N GLU A 63 14.84 9.75 0.93
CA GLU A 63 16.21 9.46 0.52
C GLU A 63 16.25 8.39 -0.58
N MET A 64 15.46 7.32 -0.44
CA MET A 64 15.32 6.31 -1.49
C MET A 64 14.76 6.90 -2.79
N ALA A 65 13.76 7.78 -2.71
CA ALA A 65 13.18 8.44 -3.87
C ALA A 65 14.21 9.35 -4.57
N ARG A 66 15.00 10.11 -3.81
CA ARG A 66 16.09 10.94 -4.33
C ARG A 66 17.15 10.10 -5.04
N HIS A 67 17.59 9.01 -4.43
CA HIS A 67 18.57 8.11 -5.05
C HIS A 67 18.04 7.54 -6.37
N ARG A 68 16.78 7.10 -6.41
CA ARG A 68 16.13 6.63 -7.65
C ARG A 68 16.09 7.71 -8.73
N PHE A 69 15.72 8.93 -8.36
CA PHE A 69 15.66 10.06 -9.28
C PHE A 69 17.01 10.37 -9.92
N LEU A 70 18.11 10.24 -9.18
CA LEU A 70 19.46 10.47 -9.71
C LEU A 70 19.97 9.30 -10.57
N THR A 71 19.72 8.06 -10.14
CA THR A 71 20.32 6.87 -10.76
C THR A 71 19.56 6.34 -11.97
N ILE A 72 18.22 6.40 -11.97
CA ILE A 72 17.39 5.84 -13.04
C ILE A 72 17.64 6.53 -14.39
N PRO A 73 17.73 7.88 -14.50
CA PRO A 73 17.96 8.54 -15.78
C PRO A 73 19.26 8.10 -16.43
N GLU A 74 20.35 7.98 -15.65
CA GLU A 74 21.64 7.50 -16.17
C GLU A 74 21.53 6.06 -16.68
N GLN A 75 20.89 5.17 -15.93
CA GLN A 75 20.70 3.78 -16.34
C GLN A 75 19.87 3.66 -17.62
N LEU A 76 18.78 4.43 -17.73
CA LEU A 76 17.94 4.46 -18.92
C LEU A 76 18.70 5.01 -20.12
N THR A 77 19.50 6.06 -19.92
CA THR A 77 20.32 6.66 -20.99
C THR A 77 21.34 5.65 -21.51
N ARG A 78 22.08 4.97 -20.61
CA ARG A 78 23.00 3.89 -20.99
C ARG A 78 22.29 2.74 -21.71
N GLY A 79 21.09 2.37 -21.27
CA GLY A 79 20.28 1.35 -21.92
C GLY A 79 19.85 1.74 -23.34
N ILE A 80 19.45 2.99 -23.55
CA ILE A 80 19.13 3.54 -24.87
C ILE A 80 20.35 3.52 -25.77
N GLU A 81 21.50 4.01 -25.28
CA GLU A 81 22.76 4.03 -26.03
C GLU A 81 23.22 2.63 -26.43
N SER A 82 23.17 1.68 -25.50
CA SER A 82 23.49 0.28 -25.77
C SER A 82 22.56 -0.32 -26.83
N THR A 83 21.26 -0.08 -26.73
CA THR A 83 20.28 -0.59 -27.71
C THR A 83 20.50 0.04 -29.10
N ARG A 84 20.81 1.34 -29.15
CA ARG A 84 21.16 2.04 -30.40
C ARG A 84 22.43 1.46 -31.03
N ALA A 85 23.45 1.19 -30.22
CA ALA A 85 24.69 0.57 -30.70
C ALA A 85 24.43 -0.83 -31.29
N SER A 86 23.60 -1.64 -30.61
CA SER A 86 23.19 -2.95 -31.14
C SER A 86 22.40 -2.83 -32.45
N LEU A 87 21.49 -1.87 -32.55
CA LEU A 87 20.72 -1.62 -33.77
C LEU A 87 21.63 -1.22 -34.93
N ALA A 88 22.57 -0.30 -34.72
CA ALA A 88 23.55 0.09 -35.74
C ALA A 88 24.45 -1.07 -36.21
N ALA A 89 24.83 -1.97 -35.30
CA ALA A 89 25.59 -3.18 -35.65
C ALA A 89 24.76 -4.16 -36.51
N ILE A 90 23.47 -4.31 -36.21
CA ILE A 90 22.54 -5.12 -37.01
C ILE A 90 22.36 -4.48 -38.40
N ASP A 91 22.13 -3.17 -38.48
CA ASP A 91 21.97 -2.46 -39.76
C ASP A 91 23.19 -2.62 -40.66
N THR A 92 24.39 -2.58 -40.08
CA THR A 92 25.65 -2.84 -40.79
C THR A 92 25.66 -4.26 -41.35
N THR A 93 25.23 -5.24 -40.55
CA THR A 93 25.19 -6.66 -40.95
C THR A 93 24.16 -6.92 -42.06
N ILE A 94 22.99 -6.29 -41.99
CA ILE A 94 21.94 -6.38 -43.03
C ILE A 94 22.47 -5.86 -44.37
N ARG A 95 23.21 -4.75 -44.36
CA ARG A 95 23.79 -4.16 -45.58
C ARG A 95 24.89 -5.02 -46.22
N LEU A 96 25.56 -5.87 -45.43
CA LEU A 96 26.57 -6.81 -45.91
C LEU A 96 25.95 -8.08 -46.54
N HIS A 97 24.65 -8.31 -46.35
CA HIS A 97 23.97 -9.48 -46.87
C HIS A 97 23.80 -9.39 -48.40
N GLU A 98 23.84 -10.53 -49.10
CA GLU A 98 23.74 -10.60 -50.58
C GLU A 98 22.42 -10.03 -51.12
N VAL A 99 21.35 -10.14 -50.32
CA VAL A 99 20.06 -9.50 -50.57
C VAL A 99 20.13 -8.05 -50.10
N ARG A 100 20.10 -7.11 -51.04
CA ARG A 100 20.12 -5.67 -50.75
C ARG A 100 18.80 -5.23 -50.11
N ILE A 101 18.75 -5.25 -48.78
CA ILE A 101 17.66 -4.68 -47.99
C ILE A 101 18.16 -3.36 -47.40
N ASP A 102 17.42 -2.28 -47.62
CA ASP A 102 17.68 -1.01 -46.94
C ASP A 102 17.07 -1.07 -45.52
N PRO A 103 17.87 -0.97 -44.45
CA PRO A 103 17.37 -1.02 -43.08
C PRO A 103 16.34 0.07 -42.77
N GLU A 104 16.41 1.23 -43.43
CA GLU A 104 15.50 2.37 -43.17
C GLU A 104 14.05 2.08 -43.57
N ILE A 105 13.84 1.11 -44.48
CA ILE A 105 12.51 0.71 -44.95
C ILE A 105 11.84 -0.27 -43.98
N ILE A 106 12.60 -0.92 -43.09
CA ILE A 106 12.07 -1.89 -42.13
C ILE A 106 11.32 -1.13 -41.03
N PRO A 107 9.97 -1.20 -40.98
CA PRO A 107 9.23 -0.46 -39.96
C PRO A 107 9.43 -1.09 -38.59
N PRO A 108 9.38 -0.30 -37.50
CA PRO A 108 9.43 -0.85 -36.15
C PRO A 108 8.24 -1.79 -35.94
N ILE A 109 8.53 -3.07 -35.69
CA ILE A 109 7.52 -4.01 -35.24
C ILE A 109 7.15 -3.60 -33.82
N ARG A 110 5.85 -3.38 -33.55
CA ARG A 110 5.37 -3.15 -32.19
C ARG A 110 5.84 -4.33 -31.34
N SER A 111 6.76 -4.07 -30.42
CA SER A 111 7.05 -5.02 -29.38
C SER A 111 5.74 -5.32 -28.65
N HIS A 112 5.53 -6.57 -28.23
CA HIS A 112 4.43 -6.90 -27.32
C HIS A 112 4.71 -6.25 -25.95
N SER A 113 4.71 -4.92 -25.87
CA SER A 113 4.67 -4.14 -24.63
C SER A 113 3.47 -4.56 -23.77
N LYS A 114 2.42 -5.08 -24.44
CA LYS A 114 1.25 -5.74 -23.86
C LYS A 114 1.57 -7.00 -23.04
N ASN A 115 2.78 -7.57 -23.12
CA ASN A 115 3.20 -8.68 -22.24
C ASN A 115 3.99 -8.22 -21.01
N ARG A 116 4.07 -6.90 -20.72
CA ARG A 116 4.45 -6.44 -19.37
C ARG A 116 3.46 -6.86 -18.29
N PHE A 117 2.28 -7.37 -18.66
CA PHE A 117 1.39 -8.12 -17.75
C PHE A 117 2.02 -9.46 -17.37
N THR A 118 3.12 -9.33 -16.65
CA THR A 118 3.78 -10.35 -15.84
C THR A 118 4.38 -11.53 -16.61
N ARG A 119 5.60 -11.88 -16.20
CA ARG A 119 6.12 -13.26 -16.30
C ARG A 119 4.98 -14.25 -16.06
N TYR A 120 4.86 -15.29 -16.90
CA TYR A 120 3.74 -16.24 -16.93
C TYR A 120 3.06 -16.44 -15.55
N GLY A 121 1.81 -15.99 -15.44
CA GLY A 121 0.98 -16.17 -14.24
C GLY A 121 1.04 -15.07 -13.17
N GLY A 122 1.80 -13.98 -13.32
CA GLY A 122 1.85 -12.94 -12.28
C GLY A 122 0.53 -12.18 -12.06
N LEU A 123 -0.26 -11.92 -13.11
CA LEU A 123 -1.62 -11.37 -12.96
C LEU A 123 -2.50 -12.27 -12.08
N THR A 124 -2.31 -13.59 -12.18
CA THR A 124 -3.04 -14.57 -11.35
C THR A 124 -2.65 -14.44 -9.89
N ARG A 125 -1.35 -14.34 -9.61
CA ARG A 125 -0.85 -14.18 -8.24
C ARG A 125 -1.35 -12.88 -7.63
N MET A 126 -1.30 -11.77 -8.37
CA MET A 126 -1.81 -10.48 -7.91
C MET A 126 -3.30 -10.55 -7.57
N VAL A 127 -4.13 -11.08 -8.47
CA VAL A 127 -5.57 -11.21 -8.23
C VAL A 127 -5.87 -12.08 -7.01
N ILE A 128 -5.18 -13.20 -6.84
CA ILE A 128 -5.38 -14.09 -5.68
C ILE A 128 -4.91 -13.42 -4.40
N ASN A 129 -3.75 -12.76 -4.40
CA ASN A 129 -3.24 -12.05 -3.23
C ASN A 129 -4.19 -10.93 -2.79
N ILE A 130 -4.69 -10.13 -3.72
CA ILE A 130 -5.68 -9.08 -3.44
C ILE A 130 -6.95 -9.67 -2.80
N LEU A 131 -7.48 -10.76 -3.36
CA LEU A 131 -8.66 -11.42 -2.80
C LEU A 131 -8.38 -12.10 -1.46
N HIS A 132 -7.15 -12.54 -1.21
CA HIS A 132 -6.73 -13.12 0.07
C HIS A 132 -6.60 -12.04 1.16
N GLU A 133 -5.99 -10.90 0.83
CA GLU A 133 -5.89 -9.72 1.69
C GLU A 133 -7.25 -9.15 2.07
N ALA A 134 -8.25 -9.31 1.20
CA ALA A 134 -9.63 -8.90 1.46
C ALA A 134 -10.37 -9.79 2.49
N GLN A 135 -9.74 -10.87 3.00
CA GLN A 135 -10.21 -11.69 4.14
C GLN A 135 -11.74 -11.96 4.15
N ALA A 136 -12.24 -12.66 3.13
CA ALA A 136 -13.65 -13.01 2.92
C ALA A 136 -14.59 -11.91 2.42
N ILE A 137 -14.13 -10.68 2.22
CA ILE A 137 -14.96 -9.62 1.63
C ILE A 137 -15.00 -9.79 0.11
N PRO A 138 -16.18 -9.96 -0.51
CA PRO A 138 -16.29 -10.05 -1.96
C PRO A 138 -15.87 -8.72 -2.60
N MET A 139 -15.01 -8.79 -3.62
CA MET A 139 -14.50 -7.60 -4.31
C MET A 139 -15.07 -7.46 -5.72
N THR A 140 -15.33 -6.22 -6.11
CA THR A 140 -15.75 -5.93 -7.49
C THR A 140 -14.57 -5.97 -8.45
N THR A 141 -14.86 -6.23 -9.73
CA THR A 141 -13.83 -6.24 -10.79
C THR A 141 -13.08 -4.91 -10.85
N ASP A 142 -13.77 -3.80 -10.62
CA ASP A 142 -13.21 -2.44 -10.65
C ASP A 142 -12.24 -2.23 -9.50
N GLN A 143 -12.61 -2.62 -8.27
CA GLN A 143 -11.72 -2.56 -7.11
C GLN A 143 -10.45 -3.40 -7.32
N ILE A 144 -10.60 -4.62 -7.84
CA ILE A 144 -9.44 -5.48 -8.14
C ILE A 144 -8.57 -4.83 -9.21
N SER A 145 -9.17 -4.22 -10.23
CA SER A 145 -8.44 -3.58 -11.34
C SER A 145 -7.69 -2.33 -10.91
N ILE A 146 -8.24 -1.52 -10.00
CA ILE A 146 -7.56 -0.37 -9.40
C ILE A 146 -6.35 -0.83 -8.58
N LEU A 147 -6.51 -1.87 -7.75
CA LEU A 147 -5.43 -2.39 -6.93
C LEU A 147 -4.32 -3.03 -7.77
N VAL A 148 -4.68 -3.82 -8.78
CA VAL A 148 -3.73 -4.36 -9.76
C VAL A 148 -3.03 -3.23 -10.51
N GLY A 149 -3.76 -2.22 -10.97
CA GLY A 149 -3.20 -1.05 -11.65
C GLY A 149 -2.18 -0.31 -10.78
N ARG A 150 -2.50 -0.08 -9.51
CA ARG A 150 -1.60 0.55 -8.52
C ARG A 150 -0.33 -0.27 -8.29
N ILE A 151 -0.45 -1.59 -8.12
CA ILE A 151 0.71 -2.49 -7.94
C ILE A 151 1.60 -2.49 -9.20
N MET A 152 0.99 -2.33 -10.37
CA MET A 152 1.68 -2.34 -11.66
C MET A 152 2.20 -0.97 -12.12
N GLY A 153 1.88 0.11 -11.40
CA GLY A 153 2.21 1.47 -11.81
C GLY A 153 1.50 1.91 -13.10
N VAL A 154 0.34 1.32 -13.40
CA VAL A 154 -0.52 1.77 -14.51
C VAL A 154 -1.32 2.97 -14.04
N ASP A 155 -1.28 4.05 -14.81
CA ASP A 155 -2.09 5.23 -14.54
C ASP A 155 -3.59 4.90 -14.61
N VAL A 156 -4.32 5.26 -13.56
CA VAL A 156 -5.74 4.88 -13.37
C VAL A 156 -6.65 5.73 -14.27
N ASP A 157 -6.19 6.91 -14.68
CA ASP A 157 -6.96 7.87 -15.49
C ASP A 157 -6.63 7.80 -16.99
N GLY A 158 -5.69 6.93 -17.40
CA GLY A 158 -5.29 6.75 -18.80
C GLY A 158 -5.94 5.57 -19.51
N ASP A 159 -5.78 5.50 -20.83
CA ASP A 159 -6.24 4.39 -21.69
C ASP A 159 -5.76 3.00 -21.21
N GLY A 160 -4.61 2.96 -20.51
CA GLY A 160 -4.04 1.74 -19.92
C GLY A 160 -4.90 1.10 -18.84
N PHE A 161 -5.74 1.87 -18.13
CA PHE A 161 -6.63 1.33 -17.10
C PHE A 161 -7.75 0.47 -17.71
N SER A 162 -8.29 0.86 -18.86
CA SER A 162 -9.31 0.10 -19.57
C SER A 162 -8.80 -1.28 -20.02
N GLU A 163 -7.57 -1.33 -20.54
CA GLU A 163 -6.92 -2.60 -20.92
C GLU A 163 -6.60 -3.48 -19.69
N CYS A 164 -6.13 -2.86 -18.60
CA CYS A 164 -5.90 -3.56 -17.33
C CYS A 164 -7.19 -4.18 -16.78
N LYS A 165 -8.27 -3.39 -16.74
CA LYS A 165 -9.61 -3.82 -16.30
C LYS A 165 -10.13 -4.98 -17.13
N LEU A 166 -9.96 -4.92 -18.44
CA LEU A 166 -10.36 -6.00 -19.35
C LEU A 166 -9.56 -7.28 -19.08
N SER A 167 -8.24 -7.15 -18.89
CA SER A 167 -7.34 -8.27 -18.58
C SER A 167 -7.69 -8.94 -17.25
N VAL A 168 -7.95 -8.15 -16.20
CA VAL A 168 -8.40 -8.65 -14.89
C VAL A 168 -9.75 -9.36 -15.02
N ARG A 169 -10.70 -8.79 -15.77
CA ARG A 169 -12.02 -9.40 -16.01
C ARG A 169 -11.90 -10.77 -16.68
N TYR A 170 -11.15 -10.87 -17.77
CA TYR A 170 -10.96 -12.15 -18.45
C TYR A 170 -10.24 -13.14 -17.55
N ARG A 171 -9.24 -12.69 -16.78
CA ARG A 171 -8.53 -13.59 -15.89
C ARG A 171 -9.40 -14.13 -14.77
N LEU A 172 -10.26 -13.29 -14.17
CA LEU A 172 -11.22 -13.72 -13.15
C LEU A 172 -12.21 -14.75 -13.72
N LYS A 173 -12.66 -14.57 -14.97
CA LYS A 173 -13.50 -15.55 -15.68
C LYS A 173 -12.79 -16.90 -15.83
N ASP A 174 -11.51 -16.90 -16.20
CA ASP A 174 -10.73 -18.13 -16.33
C ASP A 174 -10.48 -18.80 -14.97
N LEU A 175 -10.18 -18.02 -13.94
CA LEU A 175 -10.01 -18.54 -12.57
C LEU A 175 -11.30 -19.11 -11.99
N CYS A 176 -12.45 -18.55 -12.39
CA CYS A 176 -13.76 -19.09 -12.04
C CYS A 176 -14.03 -20.43 -12.73
N LYS A 177 -13.71 -20.54 -14.03
CA LYS A 177 -13.79 -21.83 -14.74
C LYS A 177 -12.89 -22.89 -14.11
N ALA A 178 -11.71 -22.49 -13.64
CA ALA A 178 -10.76 -23.35 -12.94
C ALA A 178 -11.12 -23.60 -11.45
N LYS A 179 -12.27 -23.13 -10.96
CA LYS A 179 -12.74 -23.26 -9.57
C LYS A 179 -11.80 -22.65 -8.50
N ARG A 180 -10.92 -21.73 -8.88
CA ARG A 180 -9.98 -21.04 -7.97
C ARG A 180 -10.55 -19.77 -7.35
N VAL A 181 -11.58 -19.20 -7.96
CA VAL A 181 -12.32 -18.01 -7.52
C VAL A 181 -13.80 -18.28 -7.75
N HIS A 182 -14.68 -17.82 -6.86
CA HIS A 182 -16.13 -17.91 -7.02
C HIS A 182 -16.74 -16.55 -7.33
N ARG A 183 -17.82 -16.59 -8.11
CA ARG A 183 -18.61 -15.41 -8.45
C ARG A 183 -19.87 -15.43 -7.60
N VAL A 184 -19.98 -14.50 -6.65
CA VAL A 184 -21.14 -14.40 -5.75
C VAL A 184 -22.30 -13.71 -6.46
N LYS A 185 -22.00 -12.63 -7.18
CA LYS A 185 -22.93 -11.83 -8.01
C LYS A 185 -22.23 -11.36 -9.28
N PRO A 186 -22.96 -10.89 -10.30
CA PRO A 186 -22.34 -10.38 -11.50
C PRO A 186 -21.28 -9.30 -11.23
N GLY A 187 -20.00 -9.66 -11.40
CA GLY A 187 -18.87 -8.74 -11.23
C GLY A 187 -18.26 -8.70 -9.82
N LEU A 188 -18.78 -9.52 -8.90
CA LEU A 188 -18.35 -9.63 -7.51
C LEU A 188 -17.70 -11.01 -7.26
N TRP A 189 -16.47 -11.00 -6.75
CA TRP A 189 -15.58 -12.17 -6.71
C TRP A 189 -15.06 -12.44 -5.30
N ILE A 190 -14.97 -13.71 -4.93
CA ILE A 190 -14.45 -14.17 -3.63
C ILE A 190 -13.60 -15.44 -3.81
N LEU A 191 -12.66 -15.69 -2.90
CA LEU A 191 -11.93 -16.96 -2.86
C LEU A 191 -12.82 -18.10 -2.31
N PRO A 192 -12.68 -19.33 -2.84
CA PRO A 192 -13.50 -20.49 -2.46
C PRO A 192 -13.50 -20.80 -0.96
N GLY A 193 -12.36 -20.66 -0.28
CA GLY A 193 -12.23 -20.99 1.15
C GLY A 193 -12.97 -20.06 2.11
N TYR A 194 -13.56 -18.97 1.61
CA TYR A 194 -14.24 -17.96 2.42
C TYR A 194 -15.75 -17.86 2.16
N LEU A 195 -16.29 -18.70 1.27
CA LEU A 195 -17.73 -18.89 1.20
C LEU A 195 -18.17 -19.61 2.47
N ARG A 196 -18.77 -18.88 3.42
CA ARG A 196 -19.59 -19.53 4.45
C ARG A 196 -20.77 -20.18 3.73
N ASP A 197 -20.88 -21.50 3.84
CA ASP A 197 -22.10 -22.19 3.47
C ASP A 197 -23.27 -21.57 4.25
N PRO A 198 -24.36 -21.13 3.59
CA PRO A 198 -25.55 -20.66 4.28
C PRO A 198 -26.35 -21.80 4.96
N SER A 199 -25.75 -22.98 5.15
CA SER A 199 -26.38 -24.19 5.70
C SER A 199 -25.52 -24.86 6.79
N SER A 200 -24.97 -24.08 7.72
CA SER A 200 -24.40 -24.57 8.99
C SER A 200 -24.83 -23.70 10.15
#